data_AF-A0A101FS00-F1
#
_entry.id   AF-A0A101FS00-F1
#
_cell.length_a   1.000
_cell.length_b   1.000
_cell.length_c   1.000
_cell.angle_alpha   90.00
_cell.angle_beta   90.00
_cell.angle_gamma   90.00
#
_symmetry.space_group_name_H-M   'P 1'
#
loop_
_entity.id
_entity.type
_entity.pdbx_description
1 polymer ?
#
loop_
_entity_poly.entity_id
_entity_poly.type
_entity_poly.pdbx_seq_one_letter_code
_entity_poly.pdbx_strand_id
1 'polypeptide(L)'
;MTIMEISLASIVALIAIGAFLHIWNMCHINMELEKDRGGGEKIEISLSGIKKAISRGVFIPRGLFIPQGSVFNGMALSAWILAFVAFGYLYFLTPLVVPDYNLFQISSLASWSFGFITFGLFLVVFGVLFILATNKLPDGYCCIRLTELYGYYFLSKMHKRAIASTIPLLWISIFISVHLGTIYPLASGVLSVIAYLLLLASVIILISPIIKQSMEGVF
;
A
#
# COMPACT_ATOMS: atom_id res chain seq x y z
N MET A 1 -7.03 21.29 -12.29
CA MET A 1 -6.23 20.26 -11.62
C MET A 1 -4.76 20.61 -11.80
N THR A 2 -4.01 20.85 -10.73
CA THR A 2 -2.57 21.17 -10.82
C THR A 2 -1.76 19.90 -11.14
N ILE A 3 -0.53 20.05 -11.66
CA ILE A 3 0.38 18.91 -11.94
C ILE A 3 0.57 18.04 -10.69
N MET A 4 0.57 18.62 -9.49
CA MET A 4 0.73 17.87 -8.25
C MET A 4 -0.55 17.15 -7.79
N GLU A 5 -1.74 17.66 -8.09
CA GLU A 5 -2.99 16.93 -7.87
C GLU A 5 -3.09 15.69 -8.76
N ILE A 6 -2.70 15.81 -10.04
CA ILE A 6 -2.58 14.67 -10.97
C ILE A 6 -1.58 13.64 -10.42
N SER A 7 -0.44 14.13 -9.94
CA SER A 7 0.62 13.30 -9.36
C SER A 7 0.10 12.50 -8.16
N LEU A 8 -0.61 13.15 -7.24
CA LEU A 8 -1.14 12.47 -6.06
C LEU A 8 -2.27 11.47 -6.40
N ALA A 9 -3.16 11.84 -7.31
CA ALA A 9 -4.20 10.92 -7.82
C ALA A 9 -3.57 9.65 -8.42
N SER A 10 -2.39 9.76 -9.02
CA SER A 10 -1.67 8.61 -9.56
C SER A 10 -1.20 7.63 -8.48
N ILE A 11 -0.77 8.10 -7.29
CA ILE A 11 -0.40 7.21 -6.17
C ILE A 11 -1.63 6.45 -5.68
N VAL A 12 -2.75 7.14 -5.50
CA VAL A 12 -4.00 6.51 -5.05
C VAL A 12 -4.48 5.50 -6.10
N ALA A 13 -4.45 5.86 -7.38
CA ALA A 13 -4.78 4.96 -8.47
C ALA A 13 -3.87 3.74 -8.49
N LEU A 14 -2.56 3.92 -8.28
CA LEU A 14 -1.58 2.85 -8.27
C LEU A 14 -1.81 1.86 -7.10
N ILE A 15 -2.12 2.37 -5.91
CA ILE A 15 -2.49 1.55 -4.74
C ILE A 15 -3.80 0.80 -5.02
N ALA A 16 -4.81 1.47 -5.59
CA ALA A 16 -6.09 0.84 -5.93
C ALA A 16 -5.93 -0.26 -6.99
N ILE A 17 -5.11 -0.03 -8.02
CA ILE A 17 -4.77 -1.03 -9.03
C ILE A 17 -4.04 -2.21 -8.38
N GLY A 18 -3.04 -1.96 -7.53
CA GLY A 18 -2.33 -3.01 -6.80
C GLY A 18 -3.26 -3.86 -5.93
N ALA A 19 -4.18 -3.22 -5.20
CA ALA A 19 -5.18 -3.92 -4.39
C ALA A 19 -6.14 -4.75 -5.24
N PHE A 20 -6.62 -4.19 -6.36
CA PHE A 20 -7.48 -4.90 -7.31
C PHE A 20 -6.78 -6.12 -7.89
N LEU A 21 -5.52 -5.96 -8.36
CA LEU A 21 -4.72 -7.06 -8.90
C LEU A 21 -4.44 -8.14 -7.85
N HIS A 22 -4.19 -7.75 -6.60
CA HIS A 22 -4.04 -8.71 -5.51
C HIS A 22 -5.31 -9.55 -5.33
N ILE A 23 -6.47 -8.90 -5.19
CA ILE A 23 -7.76 -9.57 -5.03
C ILE A 23 -8.05 -10.47 -6.25
N TRP A 24 -7.79 -9.97 -7.45
CA TRP A 24 -7.97 -10.72 -8.69
C TRP A 24 -7.13 -11.99 -8.71
N ASN A 25 -5.82 -11.88 -8.45
CA ASN A 25 -4.91 -13.02 -8.41
C ASN A 25 -5.35 -14.06 -7.38
N MET A 26 -5.75 -13.61 -6.19
CA MET A 26 -6.22 -14.49 -5.12
C MET A 26 -7.53 -15.22 -5.49
N CYS A 27 -8.47 -14.53 -6.14
CA CYS A 27 -9.72 -15.15 -6.62
C CYS A 27 -9.45 -16.19 -7.72
N HIS A 28 -8.56 -15.88 -8.67
CA HIS A 28 -8.18 -16.78 -9.74
C HIS A 28 -7.63 -18.10 -9.20
N ILE A 29 -6.64 -18.00 -8.32
CA ILE A 29 -6.01 -19.15 -7.66
C ILE A 29 -7.04 -20.00 -6.93
N ASN A 30 -7.98 -19.37 -6.20
CA ASN A 30 -9.02 -20.12 -5.49
C ASN A 30 -9.96 -20.88 -6.43
N MET A 31 -10.37 -20.26 -7.56
CA MET A 31 -11.23 -20.92 -8.55
C MET A 31 -10.54 -22.11 -9.24
N GLU A 32 -9.26 -22.00 -9.55
CA GLU A 32 -8.49 -23.11 -10.12
C GLU A 32 -8.39 -24.29 -9.16
N LEU A 33 -8.15 -24.01 -7.88
CA LEU A 33 -8.12 -25.05 -6.85
C LEU A 33 -9.49 -25.70 -6.62
N GLU A 34 -10.59 -24.95 -6.73
CA GLU A 34 -11.95 -25.50 -6.68
C GLU A 34 -12.22 -26.42 -7.88
N LYS A 35 -11.75 -26.05 -9.08
CA LYS A 35 -11.88 -26.87 -10.29
C LYS A 35 -11.17 -28.22 -10.15
N ASP A 36 -9.97 -28.22 -9.57
CA ASP A 36 -9.20 -29.45 -9.32
C ASP A 36 -9.83 -30.34 -8.25
N ARG A 37 -10.56 -29.75 -7.29
CA ARG A 37 -11.30 -30.49 -6.24
C ARG A 37 -12.67 -30.99 -6.69
N GLY A 38 -13.30 -30.32 -7.65
CA GLY A 38 -14.73 -30.43 -7.95
C GLY A 38 -15.10 -31.01 -9.31
N GLY A 39 -14.18 -31.64 -10.03
CA GLY A 39 -14.51 -32.34 -11.28
C GLY A 39 -14.88 -31.41 -12.44
N GLY A 40 -13.90 -30.71 -13.01
CA GLY A 40 -13.89 -30.37 -14.44
C GLY A 40 -14.88 -29.32 -14.96
N GLU A 41 -15.71 -28.69 -14.11
CA GLU A 41 -16.58 -27.62 -14.59
C GLU A 41 -15.74 -26.38 -14.99
N LYS A 42 -15.91 -25.89 -16.22
CA LYS A 42 -15.26 -24.65 -16.69
C LYS A 42 -15.87 -23.47 -15.94
N ILE A 43 -15.25 -23.07 -14.84
CA ILE A 43 -15.59 -21.82 -14.16
C ILE A 43 -14.97 -20.69 -14.97
N GLU A 44 -15.79 -20.00 -15.75
CA GLU A 44 -15.38 -18.84 -16.52
C GLU A 44 -15.18 -17.64 -15.59
N ILE A 45 -14.02 -16.98 -15.70
CA ILE A 45 -13.66 -15.83 -14.85
C ILE A 45 -14.45 -14.61 -15.31
N SER A 46 -15.60 -14.43 -14.67
CA SER A 46 -16.49 -13.29 -14.87
C SER A 46 -16.54 -12.43 -13.61
N LEU A 47 -16.93 -11.15 -13.77
CA LEU A 47 -17.10 -10.22 -12.66
C LEU A 47 -18.10 -10.75 -11.60
N SER A 48 -19.11 -11.51 -12.04
CA SER A 48 -20.07 -12.19 -11.17
C SER A 48 -19.45 -13.36 -10.41
N GLY A 49 -18.54 -14.12 -11.05
CA GLY A 49 -17.72 -15.14 -10.40
C GLY A 49 -16.87 -14.58 -9.27
N ILE A 50 -16.21 -13.44 -9.50
CA ILE A 50 -15.40 -12.74 -8.48
C ILE A 50 -16.26 -12.28 -7.30
N LYS A 51 -17.42 -11.66 -7.57
CA LYS A 51 -18.35 -11.26 -6.49
C LYS A 51 -18.80 -12.44 -5.65
N LYS A 52 -19.05 -13.59 -6.27
CA LYS A 52 -19.46 -14.83 -5.60
C LYS A 52 -18.32 -15.47 -4.79
N ALA A 53 -17.09 -15.41 -5.28
CA ALA A 53 -15.90 -15.87 -4.55
C ALA A 53 -15.63 -14.99 -3.33
N ILE A 54 -15.68 -13.66 -3.49
CA ILE A 54 -15.51 -12.71 -2.38
C ILE A 54 -16.60 -12.88 -1.32
N SER A 55 -17.86 -13.11 -1.72
CA SER A 55 -18.98 -13.26 -0.76
C SER A 55 -18.93 -14.56 0.03
N ARG A 56 -18.37 -15.62 -0.55
CA ARG A 56 -18.15 -16.92 0.13
C ARG A 56 -16.84 -16.97 0.91
N GLY A 57 -15.99 -15.96 0.72
CA GLY A 57 -14.61 -15.98 1.13
C GLY A 57 -13.73 -16.67 0.10
N VAL A 58 -12.61 -16.04 -0.24
CA VAL A 58 -11.51 -16.62 -1.00
C VAL A 58 -10.70 -17.51 -0.07
N PHE A 59 -11.04 -18.81 -0.04
CA PHE A 59 -10.33 -19.78 0.79
C PHE A 59 -9.06 -20.28 0.07
N ILE A 60 -7.92 -19.68 0.37
CA ILE A 60 -6.64 -20.18 -0.18
C ILE A 60 -6.09 -21.25 0.77
N PRO A 61 -5.85 -22.49 0.31
CA PRO A 61 -5.21 -23.51 1.11
C PRO A 61 -3.87 -23.00 1.65
N ARG A 62 -3.60 -23.21 2.94
CA ARG A 62 -2.32 -22.82 3.58
C ARG A 62 -1.08 -23.35 2.84
N GLY A 63 -1.21 -24.41 2.04
CA GLY A 63 -0.13 -24.95 1.22
C GLY A 63 0.40 -24.00 0.13
N LEU A 64 -0.37 -22.98 -0.27
CA LEU A 64 0.09 -21.94 -1.20
C LEU A 64 0.79 -20.77 -0.49
N PHE A 65 0.63 -20.66 0.82
CA PHE A 65 1.30 -19.63 1.60
C PHE A 65 2.76 -20.02 1.82
N ILE A 66 3.67 -19.18 1.33
CA ILE A 66 5.12 -19.35 1.48
C ILE A 66 5.60 -18.41 2.58
N PRO A 67 6.05 -18.92 3.74
CA PRO A 67 6.59 -18.08 4.79
C PRO A 67 7.83 -17.33 4.29
N GLN A 68 7.77 -16.00 4.28
CA GLN A 68 8.88 -15.16 3.77
C GLN A 68 9.96 -14.84 4.83
N GLY A 69 9.75 -15.29 6.08
CA GLY A 69 10.56 -14.98 7.26
C GLY A 69 9.98 -13.80 8.06
N SER A 70 9.99 -13.89 9.39
CA SER A 70 9.38 -12.89 10.29
C SER A 70 10.00 -11.49 10.13
N VAL A 71 11.33 -11.41 9.99
CA VAL A 71 12.06 -10.15 9.79
C VAL A 71 11.64 -9.45 8.50
N PHE A 72 11.51 -10.20 7.40
CA PHE A 72 11.06 -9.63 6.13
C PHE A 72 9.62 -9.14 6.21
N ASN A 73 8.71 -9.92 6.79
CA ASN A 73 7.31 -9.52 6.95
C ASN A 73 7.20 -8.24 7.79
N GLY A 74 7.97 -8.13 8.88
CA GLY A 74 8.04 -6.92 9.69
C GLY A 74 8.51 -5.70 8.91
N MET A 75 9.59 -5.84 8.12
CA MET A 75 10.09 -4.76 7.26
C MET A 75 9.07 -4.35 6.20
N ALA A 76 8.43 -5.32 5.54
CA ALA A 76 7.46 -5.06 4.49
C ALA A 76 6.21 -4.34 5.02
N LEU A 77 5.70 -4.74 6.18
CA LEU A 77 4.61 -4.03 6.86
C LEU A 77 5.02 -2.63 7.28
N SER A 78 6.23 -2.47 7.82
CA SER A 78 6.77 -1.16 8.20
C SER A 78 6.88 -0.24 6.99
N ALA A 79 7.29 -0.77 5.82
CA ALA A 79 7.35 -0.02 4.58
C ALA A 79 5.97 0.46 4.12
N TRP A 80 4.93 -0.39 4.22
CA TRP A 80 3.55 0.03 3.91
C TRP A 80 3.04 1.12 4.87
N ILE A 81 3.30 0.99 6.17
CA ILE A 81 2.95 2.03 7.15
C ILE A 81 3.68 3.32 6.82
N LEU A 82 4.99 3.27 6.55
CA LEU A 82 5.78 4.44 6.17
C LEU A 82 5.31 5.06 4.85
N ALA A 83 4.84 4.26 3.88
CA ALA A 83 4.27 4.77 2.63
C ALA A 83 2.98 5.55 2.89
N PHE A 84 2.12 5.05 3.78
CA PHE A 84 0.91 5.77 4.21
C PHE A 84 1.26 7.06 4.97
N VAL A 85 2.25 7.01 5.86
CA VAL A 85 2.75 8.18 6.58
C VAL A 85 3.33 9.20 5.60
N ALA A 86 4.23 8.80 4.72
CA ALA A 86 4.84 9.68 3.71
C ALA A 86 3.77 10.32 2.81
N PHE A 87 2.77 9.55 2.38
CA PHE A 87 1.62 10.07 1.66
C PHE A 87 0.87 11.13 2.47
N GLY A 88 0.56 10.86 3.74
CA GLY A 88 -0.12 11.81 4.61
C GLY A 88 0.69 13.09 4.84
N TYR A 89 2.01 12.99 5.06
CA TYR A 89 2.85 14.17 5.19
C TYR A 89 2.93 14.98 3.89
N LEU A 90 3.12 14.33 2.75
CA LEU A 90 3.15 15.02 1.46
C LEU A 90 1.81 15.71 1.17
N TYR A 91 0.69 15.04 1.44
CA TYR A 91 -0.65 15.56 1.19
C TYR A 91 -1.03 16.69 2.14
N PHE A 92 -0.88 16.49 3.45
CA PHE A 92 -1.38 17.41 4.46
C PHE A 92 -0.36 18.49 4.83
N LEU A 93 0.96 18.26 4.76
CA LEU A 93 1.95 19.29 5.13
C LEU A 93 2.50 20.09 3.94
N THR A 94 2.17 19.73 2.70
CA THR A 94 2.66 20.46 1.53
C THR A 94 1.51 21.25 0.89
N PRO A 95 1.25 22.50 1.32
CA PRO A 95 0.14 23.32 0.83
C PRO A 95 0.23 23.67 -0.66
N LEU A 96 1.39 23.47 -1.29
CA LEU A 96 1.54 23.52 -2.75
C LEU A 96 0.84 22.35 -3.47
N VAL A 97 0.66 21.21 -2.78
CA VAL A 97 0.04 19.98 -3.31
C VAL A 97 -1.46 20.07 -3.21
N VAL A 98 -1.97 20.41 -2.02
CA VAL A 98 -3.41 20.62 -1.81
C VAL A 98 -3.63 21.86 -0.93
N PRO A 99 -3.90 23.03 -1.53
CA PRO A 99 -4.13 24.26 -0.77
C PRO A 99 -5.41 24.19 0.08
N ASP A 100 -6.39 23.41 -0.36
CA ASP A 100 -7.73 23.39 0.24
C ASP A 100 -7.92 22.35 1.36
N TYR A 101 -6.99 21.40 1.54
CA TYR A 101 -7.13 20.30 2.52
C TYR A 101 -5.84 20.04 3.31
N ASN A 102 -4.98 21.05 3.48
CA ASN A 102 -3.74 20.91 4.23
C ASN A 102 -3.91 21.11 5.75
N LEU A 103 -2.92 20.62 6.51
CA LEU A 103 -2.83 20.69 7.97
C LEU A 103 -2.82 22.14 8.48
N PHE A 104 -2.39 23.12 7.69
CA PHE A 104 -2.37 24.53 8.08
C PHE A 104 -3.78 25.13 8.20
N GLN A 105 -4.81 24.47 7.65
CA GLN A 105 -6.20 24.82 7.96
C GLN A 105 -6.59 24.43 9.39
N ILE A 106 -5.91 23.46 10.01
CA ILE A 106 -6.04 23.13 11.42
C ILE A 106 -4.91 23.86 12.17
N SER A 107 -5.02 25.19 12.23
CA SER A 107 -3.99 26.07 12.77
C SER A 107 -3.56 25.71 14.20
N SER A 108 -4.47 25.18 15.03
CA SER A 108 -4.16 24.72 16.39
C SER A 108 -3.19 23.52 16.42
N LEU A 109 -3.28 22.62 15.45
CA LEU A 109 -2.39 21.46 15.35
C LEU A 109 -1.07 21.86 14.67
N ALA A 110 -1.11 22.69 13.64
CA ALA A 110 0.09 23.14 12.92
C ALA A 110 0.98 24.08 13.76
N SER A 111 0.40 24.89 14.66
CA SER A 111 1.13 25.83 15.52
C SER A 111 1.69 25.21 16.80
N TRP A 112 1.30 23.98 17.13
CA TRP A 112 1.77 23.31 18.34
C TRP A 112 3.18 22.73 18.13
N SER A 113 4.06 22.88 19.13
CA SER A 113 5.46 22.43 19.07
C SER A 113 5.64 20.94 18.73
N PHE A 114 4.63 20.11 19.02
CA PHE A 114 4.61 18.68 18.71
C PHE A 114 3.55 18.30 17.66
N GLY A 115 2.98 19.28 16.96
CA GLY A 115 1.90 19.09 15.98
C GLY A 115 2.23 18.10 14.88
N PHE A 116 3.40 18.25 14.25
CA PHE A 116 3.82 17.34 13.18
C PHE A 116 4.12 15.94 13.68
N ILE A 117 4.69 15.80 14.88
CA ILE A 117 4.96 14.48 15.47
C ILE A 117 3.66 13.78 15.83
N THR A 118 2.72 14.49 16.46
CA THR A 118 1.41 13.92 16.82
C THR A 118 0.59 13.53 15.60
N PHE A 119 0.66 14.31 14.51
CA PHE A 119 0.08 13.93 13.22
C PHE A 119 0.69 12.62 12.67
N GLY A 120 2.03 12.50 12.68
CA GLY A 120 2.69 11.27 12.23
C GLY A 120 2.34 10.05 13.07
N LEU A 121 2.33 10.20 14.40
CA LEU A 121 1.92 9.13 15.31
C LEU A 121 0.48 8.71 15.07
N PHE A 122 -0.42 9.66 14.81
CA PHE A 122 -1.81 9.36 14.44
C PHE A 122 -1.88 8.49 13.17
N LEU A 123 -1.14 8.83 12.11
CA LEU A 123 -1.10 8.04 10.88
C LEU A 123 -0.51 6.64 11.11
N VAL A 124 0.54 6.51 11.92
CA VAL A 124 1.12 5.21 12.29
C VAL A 124 0.10 4.36 13.04
N VAL A 125 -0.54 4.91 14.07
CA VAL A 125 -1.57 4.20 14.86
C VAL A 125 -2.73 3.79 13.95
N PHE A 126 -3.19 4.66 13.07
CA PHE A 126 -4.23 4.35 12.10
C PHE A 126 -3.83 3.18 11.18
N GLY A 127 -2.61 3.20 10.63
CA GLY A 127 -2.10 2.11 9.81
C GLY A 127 -1.99 0.78 10.55
N VAL A 128 -1.54 0.80 11.80
CA VAL A 128 -1.47 -0.39 12.67
C VAL A 128 -2.87 -0.93 12.97
N LEU A 129 -3.82 -0.07 13.33
CA LEU A 129 -5.21 -0.47 13.58
C LEU A 129 -5.85 -1.07 12.32
N PHE A 130 -5.55 -0.51 11.15
CA PHE A 130 -6.01 -1.06 9.87
C PHE A 130 -5.46 -2.48 9.63
N ILE A 131 -4.17 -2.70 9.84
CA ILE A 131 -3.55 -4.03 9.75
C ILE A 131 -4.20 -5.00 10.75
N LEU A 132 -4.39 -4.58 12.01
CA LEU A 132 -5.04 -5.42 13.02
C LEU A 132 -6.50 -5.76 12.67
N ALA A 133 -7.24 -4.81 12.10
CA ALA A 133 -8.59 -5.03 11.62
C ALA A 133 -8.63 -6.09 10.50
N THR A 134 -7.72 -6.00 9.53
CA THR A 134 -7.65 -7.01 8.45
C THR A 134 -7.26 -8.40 8.96
N ASN A 135 -6.39 -8.49 9.96
CA ASN A 135 -6.01 -9.79 10.55
C ASN A 135 -7.14 -10.46 11.34
N LYS A 136 -8.12 -9.70 11.84
CA LYS A 136 -9.28 -10.25 12.55
C LYS A 136 -10.37 -10.75 11.61
N LEU A 137 -10.20 -10.62 10.29
CA LEU A 137 -11.18 -11.13 9.35
C LEU A 137 -11.25 -12.66 9.38
N PRO A 138 -12.45 -13.26 9.18
CA PRO A 138 -12.63 -14.70 9.07
C PRO A 138 -11.68 -15.33 8.05
N ASP A 139 -11.38 -16.62 8.19
CA ASP A 139 -10.43 -17.34 7.31
C ASP A 139 -10.80 -17.30 5.82
N GLY A 140 -12.07 -17.09 5.49
CA GLY A 140 -12.51 -16.85 4.12
C GLY A 140 -12.00 -15.54 3.50
N TYR A 141 -11.43 -14.60 4.25
CA TYR A 141 -10.93 -13.32 3.72
C TYR A 141 -9.41 -13.21 3.83
N CYS A 142 -8.69 -14.34 3.74
CA CYS A 142 -7.24 -14.36 3.86
C CYS A 142 -6.54 -13.47 2.81
N CYS A 143 -7.16 -13.27 1.65
CA CYS A 143 -6.70 -12.35 0.59
C CYS A 143 -6.73 -10.86 0.97
N ILE A 144 -7.28 -10.48 2.13
CA ILE A 144 -7.31 -9.09 2.61
C ILE A 144 -6.32 -8.91 3.78
N ARG A 145 -5.76 -10.00 4.32
CA ARG A 145 -4.82 -9.96 5.44
C ARG A 145 -3.48 -9.40 4.97
N LEU A 146 -3.23 -8.13 5.33
CA LEU A 146 -1.99 -7.44 4.94
C LEU A 146 -0.72 -8.10 5.48
N THR A 147 -0.81 -8.82 6.60
CA THR A 147 0.32 -9.58 7.16
C THR A 147 0.73 -10.76 6.30
N GLU A 148 -0.19 -11.29 5.50
CA GLU A 148 0.03 -12.44 4.63
C GLU A 148 0.29 -12.02 3.19
N LEU A 149 0.16 -10.73 2.84
CA LEU A 149 0.23 -10.19 1.48
C LEU A 149 1.38 -10.79 0.66
N TYR A 150 2.61 -10.70 1.17
CA TYR A 150 3.81 -11.18 0.47
C TYR A 150 4.02 -12.70 0.57
N GLY A 151 3.28 -13.39 1.43
CA GLY A 151 3.33 -14.84 1.56
C GLY A 151 2.73 -15.58 0.35
N TYR A 152 1.90 -14.90 -0.44
CA TYR A 152 1.29 -15.47 -1.64
C TYR A 152 2.10 -15.26 -2.93
N TYR A 153 3.30 -14.68 -2.83
CA TYR A 153 4.15 -14.36 -3.98
C TYR A 153 5.54 -14.97 -3.86
N PHE A 154 6.06 -15.46 -4.99
CA PHE A 154 7.46 -15.91 -5.07
C PHE A 154 8.41 -14.71 -5.13
N LEU A 155 9.06 -14.41 -4.00
CA LEU A 155 9.97 -13.29 -3.87
C LEU A 155 11.43 -13.73 -3.98
N SER A 156 12.13 -13.24 -5.01
CA SER A 156 13.57 -13.39 -5.12
C SER A 156 14.30 -12.55 -4.05
N LYS A 157 15.56 -12.89 -3.74
CA LYS A 157 16.40 -12.11 -2.82
C LYS A 157 16.51 -10.63 -3.23
N MET A 158 16.54 -10.35 -4.54
CA MET A 158 16.58 -8.99 -5.06
C MET A 158 15.29 -8.21 -4.77
N HIS A 159 14.12 -8.82 -4.94
CA HIS A 159 12.84 -8.18 -4.59
C HIS A 159 12.76 -7.84 -3.10
N LYS A 160 13.20 -8.77 -2.24
CA LYS A 160 13.20 -8.52 -0.79
C LYS A 160 14.08 -7.33 -0.42
N ARG A 161 15.26 -7.20 -1.05
CA ARG A 161 16.15 -6.04 -0.89
C ARG A 161 15.53 -4.75 -1.40
N ALA A 162 14.86 -4.79 -2.56
CA ALA A 162 14.16 -3.62 -3.10
C ALA A 162 13.06 -3.14 -2.15
N ILE A 163 12.23 -4.05 -1.63
CA ILE A 163 11.21 -3.72 -0.61
C ILE A 163 11.87 -3.12 0.63
N ALA A 164 12.96 -3.71 1.14
CA ALA A 164 13.68 -3.14 2.28
C ALA A 164 14.24 -1.74 2.01
N SER A 165 14.71 -1.46 0.78
CA SER A 165 15.21 -0.12 0.41
C SER A 165 14.12 0.94 0.32
N THR A 166 12.84 0.58 0.30
CA THR A 166 11.77 1.59 0.35
C THR A 166 11.72 2.31 1.70
N ILE A 167 12.12 1.66 2.79
CA ILE A 167 12.13 2.27 4.14
C ILE A 167 12.95 3.57 4.17
N PRO A 168 14.24 3.59 3.80
CA PRO A 168 15.01 4.84 3.79
C PRO A 168 14.48 5.87 2.78
N LEU A 169 13.97 5.45 1.61
CA LEU A 169 13.39 6.36 0.62
C LEU A 169 12.15 7.09 1.17
N LEU A 170 11.29 6.35 1.86
CA LEU A 170 10.09 6.88 2.51
C LEU A 170 10.45 7.84 3.65
N TRP A 171 11.48 7.52 4.45
CA TRP A 171 12.00 8.46 5.45
C TRP A 171 12.47 9.77 4.83
N ILE A 172 13.24 9.72 3.74
CA ILE A 172 13.69 10.93 3.03
C ILE A 172 12.48 11.72 2.52
N SER A 173 11.47 11.06 1.95
CA SER A 173 10.23 11.71 1.52
C SER A 173 9.49 12.41 2.67
N ILE A 174 9.40 11.76 3.84
CA ILE A 174 8.81 12.34 5.06
C ILE A 174 9.61 13.56 5.52
N PHE A 175 10.94 13.47 5.61
CA PHE A 175 11.79 14.58 6.03
C PHE A 175 11.67 15.79 5.12
N ILE A 176 11.66 15.59 3.79
CA ILE A 176 11.47 16.67 2.84
C ILE A 176 10.07 17.30 3.01
N SER A 177 9.04 16.48 3.19
CA SER A 177 7.66 16.97 3.39
C SER A 177 7.52 17.78 4.68
N VAL A 178 8.14 17.32 5.78
CA VAL A 178 8.20 18.07 7.05
C VAL A 178 8.93 19.39 6.86
N HIS A 179 10.09 19.37 6.21
CA HIS A 179 10.87 20.57 5.95
C HIS A 179 10.07 21.60 5.14
N LEU A 180 9.41 21.16 4.07
CA LEU A 180 8.53 22.01 3.24
C LEU A 180 7.38 22.61 4.05
N GLY A 181 6.78 21.84 4.96
CA GLY A 181 5.79 22.36 5.90
C GLY A 181 6.35 23.43 6.83
N THR A 182 7.54 23.22 7.39
CA THR A 182 8.13 24.19 8.35
C THR A 182 8.52 25.53 7.74
N ILE A 183 8.86 25.57 6.44
CA ILE A 183 9.31 26.81 5.76
C ILE A 183 8.21 27.52 4.97
N TYR A 184 6.96 27.05 5.05
CA TYR A 184 5.83 27.67 4.36
C TYR A 184 5.69 29.17 4.75
N PRO A 185 5.43 30.09 3.79
CA PRO A 185 5.10 29.90 2.37
C PRO A 185 6.28 29.80 1.39
N LEU A 186 7.53 29.81 1.87
CA LEU A 186 8.75 29.78 1.03
C LEU A 186 9.07 28.37 0.48
N ALA A 187 8.08 27.48 0.43
CA ALA A 187 8.25 26.09 0.04
C ALA A 187 8.70 25.97 -1.44
N SER A 188 9.69 25.10 -1.69
CA SER A 188 10.21 24.85 -3.04
C SER A 188 9.38 23.79 -3.77
N GLY A 189 8.92 24.13 -4.99
CA GLY A 189 8.24 23.17 -5.86
C GLY A 189 9.14 21.97 -6.24
N VAL A 190 10.45 22.18 -6.40
CA VAL A 190 11.40 21.12 -6.77
C VAL A 190 11.50 20.06 -5.66
N LEU A 191 11.63 20.48 -4.41
CA LEU A 191 11.67 19.56 -3.27
C LEU A 191 10.35 18.79 -3.13
N SER A 192 9.21 19.43 -3.42
CA SER A 192 7.90 18.77 -3.42
C SER A 192 7.84 17.64 -4.45
N VAL A 193 8.38 17.88 -5.65
CA VAL A 193 8.49 16.85 -6.71
C VAL A 193 9.44 15.73 -6.30
N ILE A 194 10.57 16.02 -5.65
CA ILE A 194 11.49 14.98 -5.17
C ILE A 194 10.82 14.10 -4.11
N ALA A 195 10.14 14.70 -3.12
CA ALA A 195 9.41 13.96 -2.09
C ALA A 195 8.35 13.04 -2.72
N TYR A 196 7.62 13.55 -3.72
CA TYR A 196 6.66 12.79 -4.51
C TYR A 196 7.30 11.62 -5.26
N LEU A 197 8.40 11.84 -5.99
CA LEU A 197 9.06 10.78 -6.77
C LEU A 197 9.60 9.66 -5.88
N LEU A 198 10.13 9.99 -4.70
CA LEU A 198 10.58 9.00 -3.71
C LEU A 198 9.42 8.14 -3.20
N LEU A 199 8.27 8.76 -2.93
CA LEU A 199 7.05 8.05 -2.53
C LEU A 199 6.53 7.17 -3.67
N LEU A 200 6.42 7.72 -4.89
CA LEU A 200 5.95 7.00 -6.07
C LEU A 200 6.82 5.76 -6.36
N ALA A 201 8.14 5.93 -6.39
CA ALA A 201 9.07 4.83 -6.59
C ALA A 201 8.93 3.75 -5.52
N SER A 202 8.74 4.15 -4.25
CA SER A 202 8.54 3.23 -3.15
C SER A 202 7.25 2.41 -3.31
N VAL A 203 6.14 3.05 -3.69
CA VAL A 203 4.86 2.35 -3.93
C VAL A 203 4.98 1.38 -5.10
N ILE A 204 5.63 1.78 -6.21
CA ILE A 204 5.89 0.90 -7.36
C ILE A 204 6.66 -0.34 -6.93
N ILE A 205 7.71 -0.18 -6.11
CA ILE A 205 8.49 -1.31 -5.59
C ILE A 205 7.63 -2.21 -4.71
N LEU A 206 6.81 -1.64 -3.82
CA LEU A 206 5.96 -2.40 -2.90
C LEU A 206 4.92 -3.26 -3.62
N ILE A 207 4.31 -2.74 -4.70
CA ILE A 207 3.32 -3.48 -5.50
C ILE A 207 3.95 -4.36 -6.58
N SER A 208 5.25 -4.21 -6.87
CA SER A 208 5.92 -4.92 -7.97
C SER A 208 5.72 -6.44 -7.96
N PRO A 209 5.69 -7.15 -6.81
CA PRO A 209 5.45 -8.59 -6.82
C PRO A 209 4.03 -8.96 -7.29
N ILE A 210 3.06 -8.11 -6.97
CA ILE A 210 1.65 -8.28 -7.34
C ILE A 210 1.51 -8.11 -8.86
N ILE A 211 2.13 -7.05 -9.40
CA ILE A 211 2.14 -6.77 -10.84
C ILE A 211 2.83 -7.92 -11.59
N LYS A 212 4.02 -8.31 -11.14
CA LYS A 212 4.80 -9.38 -11.76
C LYS A 212 3.98 -10.67 -11.88
N GLN A 213 3.34 -11.09 -10.79
CA GLN A 213 2.49 -12.28 -10.78
C GLN A 213 1.29 -12.14 -11.73
N SER A 214 0.69 -10.94 -11.80
CA SER A 214 -0.43 -10.70 -12.72
C SER A 214 -0.01 -10.74 -14.20
N MET A 215 1.23 -10.40 -14.52
CA MET A 215 1.74 -10.39 -15.89
C MET A 215 2.21 -11.76 -16.36
N GLU A 216 2.81 -12.55 -15.48
CA GLU A 216 3.36 -13.87 -15.83
C GLU A 216 2.26 -14.91 -16.09
N GLY A 217 0.99 -14.58 -15.82
CA GLY A 217 -0.10 -15.54 -15.82
C GLY A 217 0.06 -16.49 -14.62
N VAL A 218 -1.05 -16.95 -14.07
CA VAL A 218 -0.99 -17.99 -13.05
C VAL A 218 -0.41 -19.24 -13.72
N PHE A 219 0.66 -19.80 -13.14
CA PHE A 219 1.30 -21.04 -13.59
C PHE A 219 0.29 -22.19 -13.63
#